data_AF-A0A9R0EJE2-F1
#
_entry.id   AF-A0A9R0EJE2-F1
#
_cell.length_a   1.000
_cell.length_b   1.000
_cell.length_c   1.000
_cell.angle_alpha   90.00
_cell.angle_beta   90.00
_cell.angle_gamma   90.00
#
_symmetry.space_group_name_H-M   'P 1'
#
loop_
_entity.id
_entity.type
_entity.pdbx_description
1 polymer ?
#
loop_
_entity_poly.entity_id
_entity_poly.type
_entity_poly.pdbx_seq_one_letter_code
_entity_poly.pdbx_strand_id
1 'polypeptide(L)'
;MKIELPVCKRCCFCIPLRRGLLVWGYIKLLADLYFLTIMSYILLILIAFSAYGQEFAGMVVVIAVFLIDFAMTIVFIIGAHKKIVKYMRLFYFLSIAMLALTLLLVIIHICLLSNYPWFRSRTDALEYGIKVYSSYFFVIVVQIYFIFLLRSEIIKLKNSCKFRFVNNTAEALCSMECEPQGVPAVVEAAEEAQ
;
A
#
# COMPACT_ATOMS: atom_id res chain seq x y z
N MET A 1 -26.53 1.67 7.14
CA MET A 1 -25.85 0.36 7.15
C MET A 1 -24.36 0.60 7.31
N LYS A 2 -23.77 0.27 8.46
CA LYS A 2 -22.32 0.32 8.64
C LYS A 2 -21.76 -0.86 7.86
N ILE A 3 -21.06 -0.60 6.76
CA ILE A 3 -20.35 -1.66 6.01
C ILE A 3 -19.21 -2.11 6.92
N GLU A 4 -19.44 -3.19 7.68
CA GLU A 4 -18.39 -3.85 8.44
C GLU A 4 -17.52 -4.64 7.47
N LEU A 5 -16.43 -4.03 7.02
CA LEU A 5 -15.46 -4.71 6.16
C LEU A 5 -14.86 -5.92 6.90
N PRO A 6 -14.76 -7.09 6.24
CA PRO A 6 -14.36 -8.33 6.89
C PRO A 6 -12.93 -8.26 7.41
N VAL A 7 -12.76 -8.54 8.70
CA VAL A 7 -11.44 -8.65 9.34
C VAL A 7 -10.81 -9.98 8.90
N CYS A 8 -9.86 -9.93 7.96
CA CYS A 8 -9.15 -11.13 7.51
C CYS A 8 -8.22 -11.64 8.62
N LYS A 9 -8.74 -12.53 9.48
CA LYS A 9 -7.95 -13.19 10.55
C LYS A 9 -6.93 -14.21 9.99
N ARG A 10 -7.11 -14.64 8.74
CA ARG A 10 -6.25 -15.58 8.00
C ARG A 10 -6.13 -15.09 6.56
N CYS A 11 -4.91 -15.04 6.02
CA CYS A 11 -4.71 -14.97 4.56
C CYS A 11 -5.15 -16.32 3.95
N CYS A 12 -5.37 -16.41 2.63
CA CYS A 12 -5.95 -17.59 1.95
C CYS A 12 -5.20 -18.95 2.16
N PHE A 13 -4.14 -18.99 2.96
CA PHE A 13 -3.24 -20.12 3.21
C PHE A 13 -2.83 -20.36 4.68
N CYS A 14 -3.62 -19.95 5.68
CA CYS A 14 -3.30 -20.19 7.12
C CYS A 14 -1.96 -19.59 7.62
N ILE A 15 -1.31 -18.74 6.83
CA ILE A 15 -0.05 -18.08 7.15
C ILE A 15 -0.30 -16.99 8.23
N PRO A 16 0.56 -16.87 9.27
CA PRO A 16 0.43 -15.79 10.25
C PRO A 16 0.49 -14.42 9.55
N LEU A 17 -0.46 -13.55 9.88
CA LEU A 17 -0.73 -12.27 9.19
C LEU A 17 0.53 -11.46 8.82
N ARG A 18 1.51 -11.37 9.73
CA ARG A 18 2.79 -10.69 9.49
C ARG A 18 3.64 -11.32 8.38
N ARG A 19 3.66 -12.66 8.26
CA ARG A 19 4.35 -13.34 7.14
C ARG A 19 3.59 -13.14 5.83
N GLY A 20 2.25 -13.15 5.88
CA GLY A 20 1.42 -12.83 4.71
C GLY A 20 1.67 -11.42 4.18
N LEU A 21 1.78 -10.44 5.08
CA LEU A 21 2.10 -9.06 4.75
C LEU A 21 3.49 -8.91 4.09
N LEU A 22 4.50 -9.64 4.60
CA LEU A 22 5.83 -9.66 3.99
C LEU A 22 5.79 -10.25 2.58
N VAL A 23 5.14 -11.40 2.39
CA VAL A 23 4.99 -12.04 1.07
C VAL A 23 4.31 -11.09 0.08
N TRP A 24 3.22 -10.44 0.49
CA TRP A 24 2.53 -9.47 -0.36
C TRP A 24 3.33 -8.19 -0.61
N GLY A 25 4.16 -7.76 0.34
CA GLY A 25 5.13 -6.69 0.12
C GLY A 25 6.12 -7.03 -1.00
N TYR A 26 6.63 -8.26 -1.05
CA TYR A 26 7.48 -8.71 -2.16
C TYR A 26 6.72 -8.84 -3.49
N ILE A 27 5.48 -9.35 -3.47
CA ILE A 27 4.63 -9.40 -4.67
C ILE A 27 4.37 -8.00 -5.21
N LYS A 28 4.11 -7.03 -4.32
CA LYS A 28 3.97 -5.62 -4.68
C LYS A 28 5.25 -5.07 -5.30
N LEU A 29 6.40 -5.34 -4.70
CA LEU A 29 7.69 -4.91 -5.23
C LEU A 29 7.95 -5.46 -6.64
N LEU A 30 7.59 -6.72 -6.89
CA LEU A 30 7.66 -7.32 -8.23
C LEU A 30 6.66 -6.67 -9.21
N ALA A 31 5.45 -6.34 -8.76
CA ALA A 31 4.46 -5.65 -9.58
C ALA A 31 4.93 -4.23 -9.99
N ASP A 32 5.51 -3.49 -9.04
CA ASP A 32 6.05 -2.16 -9.27
C ASP A 32 7.26 -2.23 -10.22
N LEU A 33 8.14 -3.22 -10.06
CA LEU A 33 9.27 -3.46 -10.95
C LEU A 33 8.82 -3.79 -12.38
N TYR A 34 7.82 -4.68 -12.53
CA TYR A 34 7.24 -5.02 -13.82
C TYR A 34 6.64 -3.79 -14.52
N PHE A 35 5.92 -2.96 -13.78
CA PHE A 35 5.37 -1.71 -14.28
C PHE A 35 6.49 -0.75 -14.74
N LEU A 36 7.53 -0.55 -13.92
CA LEU A 36 8.68 0.29 -14.27
C LEU A 36 9.41 -0.22 -15.53
N THR A 37 9.55 -1.53 -15.72
CA THR A 37 10.14 -2.07 -16.96
C THR A 37 9.31 -1.78 -18.20
N ILE A 38 7.98 -1.85 -18.12
CA ILE A 38 7.11 -1.49 -19.25
C ILE A 38 7.22 0.01 -19.56
N MET A 39 7.14 0.86 -18.54
CA MET A 39 7.19 2.32 -18.73
C MET A 39 8.55 2.79 -19.24
N SER A 40 9.65 2.23 -18.74
CA SER A 40 11.00 2.54 -19.24
C SER A 40 11.23 2.06 -20.66
N TYR A 41 10.69 0.90 -21.06
CA TYR A 41 10.73 0.44 -22.45
C TYR A 41 9.97 1.39 -23.39
N ILE A 42 8.79 1.84 -22.99
CA ILE A 42 8.00 2.82 -23.76
C ILE A 42 8.73 4.16 -23.86
N LEU A 43 9.33 4.63 -22.75
CA LEU A 43 10.12 5.86 -22.73
C LEU A 43 11.32 5.78 -23.69
N LEU A 44 12.01 4.63 -23.73
CA LEU A 44 13.12 4.39 -24.65
C LEU A 44 12.67 4.50 -26.11
N ILE A 45 11.54 3.90 -26.46
CA ILE A 45 10.93 4.02 -27.78
C ILE A 45 10.64 5.49 -28.10
N LEU A 46 10.02 6.23 -27.17
CA LEU A 46 9.69 7.64 -27.37
C LEU A 46 10.92 8.50 -27.68
N ILE A 47 12.03 8.26 -26.95
CA ILE A 47 13.32 8.91 -27.19
C ILE A 47 13.87 8.54 -28.58
N ALA A 48 13.83 7.25 -28.95
CA ALA A 48 14.33 6.78 -30.23
C ALA A 48 13.61 7.41 -31.44
N PHE A 49 12.31 7.70 -31.29
CA PHE A 49 11.53 8.38 -32.31
C PHE A 49 11.54 9.92 -32.19
N SER A 50 12.35 10.49 -31.29
CA SER A 50 12.50 11.94 -31.07
C SER A 50 11.19 12.70 -30.81
N ALA A 51 10.20 12.02 -30.24
CA ALA A 51 8.90 12.60 -29.94
C ALA A 51 8.93 13.32 -28.58
N TYR A 52 9.61 14.46 -28.53
CA TYR A 52 9.72 15.29 -27.33
C TYR A 52 8.51 16.22 -27.21
N GLY A 53 7.52 15.82 -26.43
CA GLY A 53 6.32 16.61 -26.14
C GLY A 53 5.90 16.52 -24.67
N GLN A 54 4.67 16.93 -24.36
CA GLN A 54 4.10 16.78 -23.01
C GLN A 54 4.10 15.33 -22.51
N GLU A 55 4.07 14.38 -23.44
CA GLU A 55 4.05 12.95 -23.18
C GLU A 55 5.35 12.43 -22.60
N PHE A 56 6.48 13.01 -23.03
CA PHE A 56 7.78 12.70 -22.44
C PHE A 56 7.83 13.13 -20.98
N ALA A 57 7.39 14.36 -20.69
CA ALA A 57 7.32 14.87 -19.33
C ALA A 57 6.37 14.04 -18.46
N GLY A 58 5.19 13.67 -18.97
CA GLY A 58 4.23 12.82 -18.29
C GLY A 58 4.81 11.45 -17.91
N MET A 59 5.47 10.77 -18.85
CA MET A 59 6.12 9.48 -18.61
C MET A 59 7.23 9.56 -17.55
N VAL A 60 8.06 10.61 -17.58
CA VAL A 60 9.12 10.82 -16.59
C VAL A 60 8.52 11.03 -15.19
N VAL A 61 7.44 11.80 -15.08
CA VAL A 61 6.73 12.00 -13.80
C VAL A 61 6.14 10.68 -13.29
N VAL A 62 5.49 9.89 -14.15
CA VAL A 62 4.94 8.57 -13.78
C VAL A 62 6.06 7.65 -13.26
N ILE A 63 7.19 7.55 -13.98
CA ILE A 63 8.32 6.73 -13.57
C ILE A 63 8.88 7.20 -12.22
N ALA A 64 9.04 8.51 -12.02
CA ALA A 64 9.54 9.06 -10.76
C ALA A 64 8.61 8.74 -9.58
N VAL A 65 7.30 8.87 -9.75
CA VAL A 65 6.31 8.53 -8.72
C VAL A 65 6.37 7.04 -8.36
N PHE A 66 6.49 6.15 -9.35
CA PHE A 66 6.58 4.72 -9.12
C PHE A 66 7.93 4.29 -8.51
N LEU A 67 9.02 5.00 -8.80
CA LEU A 67 10.30 4.79 -8.10
C LEU A 67 10.20 5.14 -6.61
N ILE A 68 9.46 6.21 -6.28
CA ILE A 68 9.18 6.57 -4.89
C ILE A 68 8.32 5.49 -4.22
N ASP A 69 7.29 4.97 -4.90
CA ASP A 69 6.47 3.86 -4.39
C ASP A 69 7.28 2.59 -4.13
N PHE A 70 8.16 2.25 -5.08
CA PHE A 70 9.08 1.12 -4.99
C PHE A 70 10.02 1.27 -3.78
N ALA A 71 10.63 2.44 -3.62
CA ALA A 71 11.48 2.73 -2.47
C ALA A 71 10.72 2.65 -1.14
N MET A 72 9.50 3.22 -1.07
CA MET A 72 8.66 3.12 0.12
C MET A 72 8.31 1.67 0.47
N THR A 73 8.04 0.83 -0.54
CA THR A 73 7.78 -0.60 -0.36
C THR A 73 8.99 -1.35 0.20
N ILE A 74 10.21 -0.98 -0.20
CA ILE A 74 11.45 -1.53 0.40
C ILE A 74 11.57 -1.13 1.87
N VAL A 75 11.41 0.16 2.19
CA VAL A 75 11.47 0.64 3.58
C VAL A 75 10.41 -0.06 4.44
N PHE A 76 9.23 -0.28 3.88
CA PHE A 76 8.16 -1.04 4.51
C PHE A 76 8.59 -2.48 4.82
N ILE A 77 9.17 -3.20 3.85
CA ILE A 77 9.66 -4.58 4.05
C ILE A 77 10.70 -4.63 5.17
N ILE A 78 11.66 -3.69 5.17
CA ILE A 78 12.68 -3.58 6.23
C ILE A 78 12.02 -3.30 7.59
N GLY A 79 11.04 -2.39 7.64
CA GLY A 79 10.28 -2.07 8.85
C GLY A 79 9.48 -3.26 9.38
N ALA A 80 8.88 -4.04 8.49
CA ALA A 80 8.16 -5.27 8.81
C ALA A 80 9.10 -6.33 9.42
N HIS A 81 10.31 -6.47 8.88
CA HIS A 81 11.35 -7.34 9.45
C HIS A 81 11.81 -6.89 10.84
N LYS A 82 12.00 -5.58 11.07
CA LYS A 82 12.39 -5.02 12.37
C LYS A 82 11.28 -5.02 13.43
N LYS A 83 10.09 -5.53 13.09
CA LYS A 83 8.93 -5.68 13.98
C LYS A 83 8.39 -4.36 14.60
N ILE A 84 8.72 -3.20 14.04
CA ILE A 84 8.39 -1.91 14.64
C ILE A 84 6.96 -1.48 14.22
N VAL A 85 6.01 -1.63 15.14
CA VAL A 85 4.58 -1.39 14.90
C VAL A 85 4.19 0.07 14.70
N LYS A 86 4.97 1.04 15.21
CA LYS A 86 4.66 2.48 15.04
C LYS A 86 4.68 2.90 13.57
N TYR A 87 5.58 2.34 12.76
CA TYR A 87 5.69 2.68 11.34
C TYR A 87 4.56 2.09 10.48
N MET A 88 3.92 0.99 10.93
CA MET A 88 2.84 0.34 10.16
C MET A 88 1.64 1.27 9.91
N ARG A 89 1.30 2.15 10.87
CA ARG A 89 0.20 3.11 10.70
C ARG A 89 0.54 4.21 9.70
N LEU A 90 1.78 4.70 9.71
CA LEU A 90 2.27 5.68 8.75
C LEU A 90 2.25 5.09 7.33
N PHE A 91 2.76 3.86 7.17
CA PHE A 91 2.75 3.17 5.89
C PHE A 91 1.36 2.94 5.32
N TYR A 92 0.36 2.69 6.18
CA TYR A 92 -1.03 2.59 5.74
C TYR A 92 -1.54 3.89 5.09
N PHE A 93 -1.29 5.04 5.71
CA PHE A 93 -1.69 6.33 5.13
C PHE A 93 -0.95 6.63 3.83
N LEU A 94 0.38 6.38 3.80
CA LEU A 94 1.18 6.52 2.59
C LEU A 94 0.69 5.61 1.45
N SER A 95 0.35 4.35 1.75
CA SER A 95 -0.13 3.41 0.75
C SER A 95 -1.46 3.83 0.13
N ILE A 96 -2.36 4.43 0.93
CA ILE A 96 -3.62 5.02 0.44
C ILE A 96 -3.35 6.24 -0.44
N ALA A 97 -2.44 7.13 -0.02
CA ALA A 97 -2.06 8.30 -0.81
C ALA A 97 -1.48 7.86 -2.18
N MET A 98 -0.65 6.83 -2.21
CA MET A 98 -0.10 6.27 -3.44
C MET A 98 -1.15 5.59 -4.31
N LEU A 99 -2.12 4.90 -3.72
CA LEU A 99 -3.25 4.37 -4.47
C LEU A 99 -4.05 5.50 -5.14
N ALA A 100 -4.37 6.56 -4.40
CA ALA A 100 -5.08 7.71 -4.94
C ALA A 100 -4.28 8.40 -6.06
N LEU A 101 -2.98 8.60 -5.86
CA LEU A 101 -2.09 9.16 -6.86
C LEU A 101 -2.02 8.29 -8.11
N THR A 102 -1.94 6.96 -7.95
CA THR A 102 -1.95 6.01 -9.09
C THR A 102 -3.25 6.11 -9.89
N LEU A 103 -4.40 6.20 -9.21
CA LEU A 103 -5.69 6.38 -9.89
C LEU A 103 -5.76 7.70 -10.66
N LEU A 104 -5.26 8.79 -10.09
CA LEU A 104 -5.17 10.09 -10.78
C LEU A 104 -4.27 10.01 -12.02
N LEU A 105 -3.10 9.37 -11.90
CA LEU A 105 -2.20 9.17 -13.03
C LEU A 105 -2.85 8.35 -14.15
N VAL A 106 -3.61 7.30 -13.82
CA VAL A 106 -4.37 6.53 -14.82
C VAL A 106 -5.39 7.41 -15.55
N ILE A 107 -6.14 8.23 -14.83
CA ILE A 107 -7.13 9.14 -15.44
C ILE A 107 -6.43 10.14 -16.37
N ILE A 108 -5.35 10.76 -15.92
CA ILE A 108 -4.55 11.69 -16.73
C ILE A 108 -4.04 10.97 -17.98
N HIS A 109 -3.52 9.75 -17.85
CA HIS A 109 -3.01 8.97 -18.99
C HIS A 109 -4.11 8.67 -20.01
N ILE A 110 -5.33 8.33 -19.56
CA ILE A 110 -6.49 8.11 -20.44
C ILE A 110 -6.88 9.41 -21.16
N CYS A 111 -6.93 10.53 -20.44
CA CYS A 111 -7.27 11.84 -21.01
C CYS A 111 -6.26 12.29 -22.07
N LEU A 112 -4.98 12.09 -21.80
CA LEU A 112 -3.91 12.38 -22.75
C LEU A 112 -3.98 11.42 -23.94
N LEU A 113 -4.29 10.12 -23.73
CA LEU A 113 -4.30 9.09 -24.79
C LEU A 113 -5.17 9.48 -25.99
N SER A 114 -6.31 10.13 -25.73
CA SER A 114 -7.23 10.59 -26.77
C SER A 114 -6.65 11.63 -27.74
N ASN A 115 -5.51 12.23 -27.40
CA ASN A 115 -4.87 13.30 -28.17
C ASN A 115 -3.56 12.88 -28.85
N TYR A 116 -3.10 11.62 -28.68
CA TYR A 116 -1.82 11.19 -29.28
C TYR A 116 -1.96 10.96 -30.79
N PRO A 117 -1.29 11.75 -31.65
CA PRO A 117 -1.32 11.54 -33.10
C PRO A 117 -0.38 10.41 -33.56
N TRP A 118 0.33 9.77 -32.62
CA TRP A 118 1.47 8.89 -32.91
C TRP A 118 1.06 7.47 -33.34
N PHE A 119 -0.18 7.06 -33.07
CA PHE A 119 -0.66 5.75 -33.50
C PHE A 119 -0.91 5.72 -35.01
N ARG A 120 0.07 5.14 -35.71
CA ARG A 120 0.05 4.96 -37.16
C ARG A 120 -1.03 3.97 -37.62
N SER A 121 -1.39 3.01 -36.78
CA SER A 121 -2.43 2.02 -37.03
C SER A 121 -3.27 1.72 -35.78
N ARG A 122 -4.51 1.27 -35.99
CA ARG A 122 -5.43 0.89 -34.90
C ARG A 122 -4.92 -0.30 -34.09
N THR A 123 -4.13 -1.19 -34.71
CA THR A 123 -3.55 -2.37 -34.05
C THR A 123 -2.44 -1.97 -33.06
N ASP A 124 -1.59 -1.01 -33.43
CA ASP A 124 -0.50 -0.54 -32.54
C ASP A 124 -1.07 0.16 -31.30
N ALA A 125 -2.17 0.92 -31.48
CA ALA A 125 -2.89 1.57 -30.38
C ALA A 125 -3.51 0.57 -29.40
N LEU A 126 -4.09 -0.52 -29.92
CA LEU A 126 -4.68 -1.57 -29.08
C LEU A 126 -3.59 -2.34 -28.33
N GLU A 127 -2.49 -2.71 -28.97
CA GLU A 127 -1.39 -3.42 -28.32
C GLU A 127 -0.78 -2.57 -27.20
N TYR A 128 -0.51 -1.29 -27.47
CA TYR A 128 -0.03 -0.34 -26.46
C TYR A 128 -1.02 -0.20 -25.31
N GLY A 129 -2.30 0.02 -25.62
CA GLY A 129 -3.35 0.17 -24.62
C GLY A 129 -3.46 -1.07 -23.72
N ILE A 130 -3.48 -2.28 -24.31
CA ILE A 130 -3.53 -3.53 -23.55
C ILE A 130 -2.32 -3.65 -22.62
N LYS A 131 -1.10 -3.41 -23.10
CA LYS A 131 0.12 -3.49 -22.28
C LYS A 131 0.11 -2.49 -21.11
N VAL A 132 -0.21 -1.24 -21.39
CA VAL A 132 -0.22 -0.17 -20.38
C VAL A 132 -1.35 -0.36 -19.38
N TYR A 133 -2.59 -0.51 -19.83
CA TYR A 133 -3.74 -0.60 -18.93
C TYR A 133 -3.78 -1.89 -18.12
N SER A 134 -3.34 -3.03 -18.69
CA SER A 134 -3.19 -4.26 -17.92
C SER A 134 -2.14 -4.14 -16.82
N SER A 135 -1.04 -3.43 -17.08
CA SER A 135 0.00 -3.18 -16.06
C SER A 135 -0.52 -2.31 -14.91
N TYR A 136 -1.26 -1.24 -15.20
CA TYR A 136 -1.90 -0.41 -14.18
C TYR A 136 -2.93 -1.19 -13.36
N PHE A 137 -3.77 -1.98 -14.03
CA PHE A 137 -4.76 -2.81 -13.36
C PHE A 137 -4.10 -3.80 -12.38
N PHE A 138 -3.02 -4.45 -12.80
CA PHE A 138 -2.27 -5.37 -11.95
C PHE A 138 -1.72 -4.68 -10.70
N VAL A 139 -1.06 -3.52 -10.86
CA VAL A 139 -0.56 -2.71 -9.74
C VAL A 139 -1.69 -2.32 -8.80
N ILE A 140 -2.80 -1.80 -9.33
CA ILE A 140 -3.94 -1.34 -8.51
C ILE A 140 -4.53 -2.48 -7.69
N VAL A 141 -4.74 -3.66 -8.30
CA VAL A 141 -5.26 -4.84 -7.60
C VAL A 141 -4.33 -5.26 -6.47
N VAL A 142 -3.03 -5.34 -6.75
CA VAL A 142 -2.02 -5.69 -5.73
C VAL A 142 -1.97 -4.63 -4.63
N GLN A 143 -2.03 -3.34 -4.97
CA GLN A 143 -2.02 -2.23 -4.02
C GLN A 143 -3.24 -2.25 -3.10
N ILE A 144 -4.44 -2.43 -3.65
CA ILE A 144 -5.69 -2.52 -2.88
C ILE A 144 -5.62 -3.71 -1.93
N TYR A 145 -5.18 -4.87 -2.42
CA TYR A 145 -5.05 -6.06 -1.58
C TYR A 145 -4.04 -5.85 -0.45
N PHE A 146 -2.90 -5.23 -0.75
CA PHE A 146 -1.88 -4.88 0.23
C PHE A 146 -2.41 -3.93 1.32
N ILE A 147 -3.18 -2.90 0.96
CA ILE A 147 -3.83 -1.98 1.91
C ILE A 147 -4.84 -2.73 2.81
N PHE A 148 -5.61 -3.67 2.25
CA PHE A 148 -6.54 -4.49 3.06
C PHE A 148 -5.81 -5.37 4.08
N LEU A 149 -4.66 -5.95 3.70
CA LEU A 149 -3.83 -6.70 4.62
C LEU A 149 -3.25 -5.81 5.71
N LEU A 150 -2.71 -4.64 5.36
CA LEU A 150 -2.21 -3.65 6.32
C LEU A 150 -3.27 -3.27 7.35
N ARG A 151 -4.48 -2.97 6.87
CA ARG A 151 -5.61 -2.64 7.75
C ARG A 151 -5.95 -3.78 8.70
N SER A 152 -5.99 -5.01 8.19
CA SER A 152 -6.27 -6.20 8.99
C SER A 152 -5.21 -6.39 10.09
N GLU A 153 -3.93 -6.11 9.80
CA GLU A 153 -2.85 -6.18 10.78
C GLU A 153 -2.97 -5.10 11.86
N ILE A 154 -3.27 -3.86 11.47
CA ILE A 154 -3.48 -2.75 12.41
C ILE A 154 -4.64 -3.03 13.38
N ILE A 155 -5.77 -3.55 12.87
CA ILE A 155 -6.93 -3.91 13.70
C ILE A 155 -6.57 -5.04 14.66
N LYS A 156 -5.82 -6.04 14.21
CA LYS A 156 -5.38 -7.15 15.06
C LYS A 156 -4.49 -6.66 16.20
N LEU A 157 -3.54 -5.76 15.91
CA LEU A 157 -2.67 -5.17 16.93
C LEU A 157 -3.48 -4.35 17.95
N LYS A 158 -4.45 -3.56 17.49
CA LYS A 158 -5.34 -2.78 18.38
C LYS A 158 -6.15 -3.68 19.32
N ASN A 159 -6.66 -4.82 18.82
CA ASN A 159 -7.48 -5.74 19.61
C ASN A 159 -6.64 -6.63 20.54
N SER A 160 -5.40 -6.99 20.16
CA SER A 160 -4.47 -7.70 21.03
C SER A 160 -3.96 -6.85 22.20
N CYS A 161 -4.11 -5.52 22.16
CA CYS A 161 -3.85 -4.66 23.32
C CYS A 161 -5.01 -4.65 24.34
N LYS A 162 -6.11 -5.38 24.08
CA LYS A 162 -7.27 -5.56 24.97
C LYS A 162 -7.53 -7.05 25.16
N PHE A 163 -6.61 -7.75 25.81
CA PHE A 163 -6.88 -9.13 26.23
C PHE A 163 -7.64 -9.09 27.56
N ARG A 164 -8.85 -9.69 27.55
CA ARG A 164 -9.65 -9.95 28.74
C ARG A 164 -9.66 -11.45 28.96
N PHE A 165 -8.92 -11.92 29.95
CA PHE A 165 -8.95 -13.32 30.36
C PHE A 165 -10.08 -13.46 31.38
N VAL A 166 -11.16 -14.12 31.00
CA VAL A 166 -12.26 -14.45 31.91
C VAL A 166 -12.02 -15.89 32.35
N ASN A 167 -11.55 -16.06 33.58
CA ASN A 167 -11.49 -17.37 34.21
C ASN A 167 -12.89 -17.71 34.72
N ASN A 168 -13.51 -18.78 34.20
CA ASN A 168 -14.85 -19.20 34.64
C ASN A 168 -14.83 -19.97 35.97
N THR A 169 -13.64 -20.26 36.54
CA THR A 169 -13.47 -21.02 37.80
C THR A 169 -13.03 -20.18 38.99
N ALA A 170 -12.62 -18.92 38.77
CA ALA A 170 -12.37 -17.94 39.80
C ALA A 170 -12.85 -16.59 39.27
N GLU A 171 -13.69 -15.87 40.00
CA GLU A 171 -14.30 -14.58 39.60
C GLU A 171 -13.29 -13.42 39.37
N ALA A 172 -11.99 -13.73 39.23
CA ALA A 172 -10.95 -12.76 38.94
C ALA A 172 -10.91 -12.44 37.43
N LEU A 173 -11.24 -11.20 37.11
CA LEU A 173 -11.24 -10.66 35.74
C LEU A 173 -9.90 -9.97 35.47
N CYS A 174 -9.00 -10.64 34.77
CA CYS A 174 -7.71 -10.05 34.37
C CYS A 174 -7.87 -9.35 33.01
N SER A 175 -7.82 -8.01 33.03
CA SER A 175 -7.73 -7.18 31.83
C SER A 175 -6.35 -6.54 31.74
N MET A 176 -5.64 -6.76 30.63
CA MET A 176 -4.41 -6.03 30.31
C MET A 176 -4.76 -4.95 29.28
N GLU A 177 -4.59 -3.69 29.65
CA GLU A 177 -4.68 -2.54 28.75
C GLU A 177 -3.25 -2.05 28.49
N CYS A 178 -2.78 -2.11 27.25
CA CYS A 178 -1.45 -1.58 26.94
C CYS A 178 -1.48 -0.06 27.03
N GLU A 179 -0.64 0.52 27.91
CA GLU A 179 -0.43 1.97 27.94
C GLU A 179 -0.01 2.48 26.54
N PRO A 180 -0.54 3.65 26.11
CA PRO A 180 -0.09 4.28 24.89
C PRO A 180 1.38 4.68 25.05
N GLN A 181 2.25 4.11 24.23
CA GLN A 181 3.66 4.50 24.18
C GLN A 181 3.80 5.97 23.72
N GLY A 182 3.79 6.89 24.68
CA GLY A 182 4.24 8.27 24.51
C GLY A 182 3.44 9.33 25.25
N VAL A 183 3.47 9.34 26.59
CA VAL A 183 3.40 10.55 27.43
C VAL A 183 4.25 10.26 28.68
N PRO A 184 5.22 11.11 29.08
CA PRO A 184 6.01 10.88 30.28
C PRO A 184 5.12 10.92 31.52
N ALA A 185 5.35 9.96 32.41
CA ALA A 185 4.75 9.90 33.74
C ALA A 185 5.03 11.21 34.49
N VAL A 186 4.01 12.03 34.65
CA VAL A 186 3.98 13.05 35.71
C VAL A 186 3.12 12.47 36.82
N VAL A 187 3.85 12.13 37.88
CA VAL A 187 3.41 11.85 39.24
C VAL A 187 2.25 12.77 39.65
N GLU A 188 1.14 12.18 40.09
CA GLU A 188 0.37 12.74 41.21
C GLU A 188 -0.49 11.65 41.85
N ALA A 189 0.14 10.94 42.79
CA ALA A 189 -0.54 10.24 43.86
C ALA A 189 -0.42 11.13 45.10
N ALA A 190 -1.54 11.75 45.48
CA ALA A 190 -1.92 12.44 46.72
C ALA A 190 -2.95 13.48 46.27
N GLU A 191 -4.21 13.49 46.66
CA GLU A 191 -4.66 13.60 48.05
C GLU A 191 -6.20 13.45 48.07
N GLU A 192 -6.70 12.28 48.48
CA GLU A 192 -8.03 12.15 49.10
C GLU A 192 -7.79 11.49 50.45
N ALA A 193 -7.73 12.31 51.52
CA ALA A 193 -8.14 12.00 52.90
C ALA A 193 -7.39 12.90 53.91
N GLN A 194 -7.91 14.11 54.15
CA GLN A 194 -8.34 14.58 55.48
C GLN A 194 -8.94 15.99 55.42
#